data_AF-A8XGG6-F1
#
_entry.id   AF-A8XGG6-F1
#
_cell.length_a   1.000
_cell.length_b   1.000
_cell.length_c   1.000
_cell.angle_alpha   90.00
_cell.angle_beta   90.00
_cell.angle_gamma   90.00
#
_symmetry.space_group_name_H-M   'P 1'
#
loop_
_entity.id
_entity.type
_entity.pdbx_description
1 polymer ?
#
loop_
_entity_poly.entity_id
_entity_poly.type
_entity_poly.pdbx_seq_one_letter_code
_entity_poly.pdbx_strand_id
1 'polypeptide(L)'
;MPALPDICFSAYQLTYNSLYRYSLYVNLVISVASMIPLIYFIALKLCKTSFHGNLKFLFAFYFVSVLLLSLDLGVISILLDILVIYYIYCDELFTDKTISFIFFPKAVAPKMFIYFCVMGILNLINFLFSMYQHRKNNQIRNSKNYLSSKYQLEEVYESTKFSVSVISCHFLLFSLYIVGIGILRYFGSKIIPDSIDLMACRGAFTTMISFNNLVVGVIAVCLNRKMKQRKRNSIKRTVRIKTTGNVGAQNYENQIFRIWNSTLKMH
;
A
#
# COMPACT_ATOMS: atom_id res chain seq x y z
N MET A 1 48.14 -18.49 16.73
CA MET A 1 46.69 -18.20 16.75
C MET A 1 46.14 -18.53 15.37
N PRO A 2 45.12 -19.39 15.23
CA PRO A 2 44.52 -19.63 13.92
C PRO A 2 43.92 -18.33 13.41
N ALA A 3 44.30 -17.91 12.20
CA ALA A 3 43.75 -16.73 11.57
C ALA A 3 42.23 -16.89 11.46
N LEU A 4 41.48 -15.93 12.00
CA LEU A 4 40.04 -15.88 11.81
C LEU A 4 39.77 -15.84 10.30
N PRO A 5 38.88 -16.67 9.74
CA PRO A 5 38.57 -16.62 8.32
C PRO A 5 38.15 -15.19 7.95
N ASP A 6 38.68 -14.63 6.85
CA ASP A 6 38.37 -13.26 6.41
C ASP A 6 36.86 -12.95 6.38
N ILE A 7 36.04 -13.98 6.13
CA ILE A 7 34.57 -13.90 6.13
C ILE A 7 34.05 -13.45 7.50
N CYS A 8 34.56 -14.03 8.58
CA CYS A 8 34.17 -13.68 9.95
C CYS A 8 34.61 -12.26 10.29
N PHE A 9 35.74 -11.79 9.73
CA PHE A 9 36.22 -10.43 9.95
C PHE A 9 35.36 -9.39 9.21
N SER A 10 35.04 -9.62 7.93
CA SER A 10 34.12 -8.74 7.19
C SER A 10 32.71 -8.75 7.80
N ALA A 11 32.23 -9.90 8.29
CA ALA A 11 30.98 -10.04 9.02
C ALA A 11 30.94 -9.15 10.27
N TYR A 12 32.01 -9.23 11.05
CA TYR A 12 32.20 -8.42 12.24
C TYR A 12 32.17 -6.93 11.88
N GLN A 13 32.97 -6.48 10.90
CA GLN A 13 33.04 -5.08 10.52
C GLN A 13 31.68 -4.52 10.04
N LEU A 14 30.93 -5.28 9.24
CA LEU A 14 29.58 -4.87 8.81
C LEU A 14 28.58 -4.81 9.97
N THR A 15 28.63 -5.79 10.88
CA THR A 15 27.72 -5.87 12.04
C THR A 15 27.93 -4.71 13.01
N TYR A 16 29.16 -4.20 13.12
CA TYR A 16 29.50 -3.04 13.94
C TYR A 16 29.47 -1.70 13.18
N ASN A 17 29.18 -1.72 11.88
CA ASN A 17 28.98 -0.50 11.11
C ASN A 17 27.73 0.25 11.63
N SER A 18 27.91 1.52 11.97
CA SER A 18 26.88 2.35 12.61
C SER A 18 25.66 2.54 11.71
N LEU A 19 25.85 2.70 10.40
CA LEU A 19 24.78 2.91 9.43
C LEU A 19 23.92 1.65 9.29
N TYR A 20 24.55 0.48 9.21
CA TYR A 20 23.83 -0.80 9.11
C TYR A 20 23.03 -1.09 10.38
N ARG A 21 23.64 -0.92 11.57
CA ARG A 21 22.94 -1.11 12.86
C ARG A 21 21.76 -0.16 13.04
N TYR A 22 21.96 1.12 12.74
CA TYR A 22 20.90 2.11 12.80
C TYR A 22 19.75 1.74 11.85
N SER A 23 20.08 1.30 10.63
CA SER A 23 19.06 0.88 9.67
C SER A 23 18.24 -0.33 10.14
N LEU A 24 18.85 -1.31 10.81
CA LEU A 24 18.13 -2.47 11.35
C LEU A 24 17.15 -2.04 12.45
N TYR A 25 17.58 -1.14 13.34
CA TYR A 25 16.70 -0.60 14.38
C TYR A 25 15.54 0.21 13.77
N VAL A 26 15.84 1.09 12.81
CA VAL A 26 14.82 1.86 12.09
C VAL A 26 13.85 0.93 11.35
N ASN A 27 14.34 -0.13 10.73
CA ASN A 27 13.51 -1.13 10.05
C ASN A 27 12.50 -1.74 11.02
N LEU A 28 12.98 -2.21 12.18
CA LEU A 28 12.13 -2.82 13.21
C LEU A 28 11.07 -1.84 13.72
N VAL A 29 11.48 -0.62 14.07
CA VAL A 29 10.56 0.42 14.57
C VAL A 29 9.50 0.77 13.54
N ILE A 30 9.89 0.96 12.27
CA ILE A 30 8.96 1.26 11.18
C ILE A 30 8.02 0.08 10.92
N SER A 31 8.52 -1.14 10.96
CA SER A 31 7.68 -2.33 10.74
C SER A 31 6.61 -2.46 11.82
N VAL A 32 6.97 -2.33 13.09
CA VAL A 32 6.01 -2.31 14.22
C VAL A 32 5.04 -1.13 14.09
N ALA A 33 5.54 0.06 13.74
CA ALA A 33 4.69 1.24 13.54
C ALA A 33 3.69 1.06 12.39
N SER A 34 4.06 0.31 11.33
CA SER A 34 3.20 0.03 10.18
C SER A 34 1.96 -0.80 10.53
N MET A 35 2.04 -1.62 11.58
CA MET A 35 0.94 -2.45 12.04
C MET A 35 -0.26 -1.61 12.52
N ILE A 36 0.01 -0.48 13.18
CA ILE A 36 -1.04 0.37 13.77
C ILE A 36 -2.04 0.86 12.70
N PRO A 37 -1.63 1.54 11.62
CA PRO A 37 -2.57 1.97 10.59
C PRO A 37 -3.18 0.80 9.81
N LEU A 38 -2.45 -0.30 9.60
CA LEU A 38 -2.96 -1.49 8.89
C LEU A 38 -4.08 -2.17 9.67
N ILE A 39 -3.85 -2.52 10.94
CA ILE A 39 -4.86 -3.14 11.83
C ILE A 39 -6.06 -2.20 11.99
N TYR A 40 -5.82 -0.91 12.23
CA TYR A 40 -6.87 0.09 12.34
C TYR A 40 -7.73 0.16 11.07
N PHE A 41 -7.10 0.09 9.89
CA PHE A 41 -7.82 0.11 8.62
C PHE A 41 -8.64 -1.16 8.42
N ILE A 42 -8.04 -2.34 8.57
CA ILE A 42 -8.68 -3.64 8.36
C ILE A 42 -9.87 -3.83 9.32
N ALA A 43 -9.64 -3.73 10.63
CA ALA A 43 -10.65 -4.08 11.62
C ALA A 43 -11.76 -3.03 11.75
N LEU A 44 -11.41 -1.73 11.76
CA LEU A 44 -12.35 -0.68 12.15
C LEU A 44 -12.90 0.13 10.98
N LYS A 45 -12.21 0.15 9.84
CA LYS A 45 -12.55 1.03 8.73
C LYS A 45 -13.06 0.30 7.51
N LEU A 46 -12.44 -0.81 7.11
CA LEU A 46 -12.79 -1.55 5.91
C LEU A 46 -14.23 -2.10 5.98
N CYS A 47 -14.62 -2.69 7.11
CA CYS A 47 -15.99 -3.17 7.33
C CYS A 47 -17.03 -2.03 7.26
N LYS A 48 -16.65 -0.81 7.69
CA LYS A 48 -17.51 0.38 7.72
C LYS A 48 -17.48 1.19 6.41
N THR A 49 -16.88 0.69 5.33
CA THR A 49 -16.98 1.35 4.01
C THR A 49 -18.28 0.96 3.32
N SER A 50 -18.75 1.80 2.40
CA SER A 50 -19.88 1.47 1.56
C SER A 50 -19.46 0.69 0.32
N PHE A 51 -18.32 -0.01 0.33
CA PHE A 51 -17.87 -0.81 -0.82
C PHE A 51 -18.64 -2.13 -0.91
N HIS A 52 -18.72 -2.65 -2.13
CA HIS A 52 -19.28 -3.96 -2.42
C HIS A 52 -18.51 -5.08 -1.69
N GLY A 53 -19.22 -6.14 -1.27
CA GLY A 53 -18.67 -7.23 -0.46
C GLY A 53 -17.42 -7.88 -1.07
N ASN A 54 -17.47 -8.25 -2.35
CA ASN A 54 -16.33 -8.86 -3.06
C ASN A 54 -15.07 -7.98 -3.01
N LEU A 55 -15.25 -6.67 -3.16
CA LEU A 55 -14.13 -5.73 -3.15
C LEU A 55 -13.59 -5.50 -1.74
N LYS A 56 -14.45 -5.53 -0.71
CA LYS A 56 -14.02 -5.53 0.69
C LYS A 56 -13.18 -6.77 1.00
N PHE A 57 -13.60 -7.94 0.54
CA PHE A 57 -12.85 -9.18 0.72
C PHE A 57 -11.48 -9.10 0.04
N LEU A 58 -11.43 -8.62 -1.20
CA LEU A 58 -10.17 -8.42 -1.93
C LEU A 58 -9.22 -7.47 -1.19
N PHE A 59 -9.73 -6.32 -0.72
CA PHE A 59 -8.92 -5.40 0.08
C PHE A 59 -8.51 -5.98 1.42
N ALA A 60 -9.38 -6.75 2.08
CA ALA A 60 -9.06 -7.39 3.34
C ALA A 60 -7.91 -8.36 3.15
N PHE A 61 -7.97 -9.22 2.13
CA PHE A 61 -6.90 -10.13 1.78
C PHE A 61 -5.60 -9.38 1.49
N TYR A 62 -5.64 -8.35 0.64
CA TYR A 62 -4.47 -7.52 0.33
C TYR A 62 -3.82 -6.89 1.57
N PHE A 63 -4.59 -6.19 2.40
CA PHE A 63 -4.04 -5.51 3.58
C PHE A 63 -3.62 -6.50 4.68
N VAL A 64 -4.27 -7.66 4.79
CA VAL A 64 -3.82 -8.75 5.66
C VAL A 64 -2.50 -9.33 5.17
N SER A 65 -2.32 -9.54 3.87
CA SER A 65 -1.03 -9.95 3.30
C SER A 65 0.09 -8.94 3.61
N VAL A 66 -0.19 -7.64 3.47
CA VAL A 66 0.77 -6.58 3.83
C VAL A 66 1.07 -6.58 5.34
N LEU A 67 0.06 -6.82 6.18
CA LEU A 67 0.23 -6.92 7.63
C LEU A 67 1.08 -8.15 8.03
N LEU A 68 0.84 -9.30 7.40
CA LEU A 68 1.63 -10.51 7.64
C LEU A 68 3.08 -10.33 7.20
N LEU A 69 3.30 -9.62 6.09
CA LEU A 69 4.63 -9.23 5.63
C LEU A 69 5.31 -8.27 6.62
N SER A 70 4.59 -7.33 7.23
CA SER A 70 5.19 -6.45 8.25
C SER A 70 5.57 -7.16 9.56
N LEU A 71 4.96 -8.32 9.82
CA LEU A 71 5.22 -9.10 11.01
C LEU A 71 6.32 -10.14 10.80
N ASP A 72 6.65 -10.52 9.56
CA ASP A 72 7.44 -11.72 9.25
C ASP A 72 6.92 -13.00 9.95
N LEU A 73 5.64 -13.06 10.36
CA LEU A 73 5.06 -14.14 11.18
C LEU A 73 4.10 -15.07 10.43
N GLY A 74 3.75 -14.78 9.18
CA GLY A 74 2.83 -15.62 8.42
C GLY A 74 3.49 -16.92 8.00
N VAL A 75 3.12 -18.07 8.61
CA VAL A 75 3.68 -19.39 8.25
C VAL A 75 3.64 -19.64 6.73
N ILE A 76 2.56 -19.24 6.05
CA ILE A 76 2.43 -19.36 4.59
C ILE A 76 3.38 -18.40 3.85
N SER A 77 3.52 -17.17 4.32
CA SER A 77 4.47 -16.20 3.73
C SER A 77 5.90 -16.70 3.91
N ILE A 78 6.28 -17.15 5.11
CA ILE A 78 7.58 -17.73 5.40
C ILE A 78 7.84 -18.95 4.51
N LEU A 79 6.85 -19.84 4.33
CA LEU A 79 7.01 -21.01 3.46
C LEU A 79 7.20 -20.63 1.99
N LEU A 80 6.43 -19.65 1.48
CA LEU A 80 6.60 -19.13 0.12
C LEU A 80 7.96 -18.44 -0.05
N ASP A 81 8.39 -17.67 0.93
CA ASP A 81 9.70 -17.02 0.93
C ASP A 81 10.80 -18.07 0.94
N ILE A 82 10.74 -19.10 1.80
CA ILE A 82 11.68 -20.22 1.81
C ILE A 82 11.70 -20.95 0.45
N LEU A 83 10.55 -21.14 -0.19
CA LEU A 83 10.47 -21.79 -1.50
C LEU A 83 11.12 -20.94 -2.60
N VAL A 84 10.86 -19.64 -2.61
CA VAL A 84 11.50 -18.69 -3.54
C VAL A 84 13.02 -18.66 -3.31
N ILE A 85 13.44 -18.65 -2.05
CA ILE A 85 14.85 -18.72 -1.66
C ILE A 85 15.48 -20.01 -2.16
N TYR A 86 14.86 -21.14 -1.89
CA TYR A 86 15.33 -22.43 -2.35
C TYR A 86 15.48 -22.46 -3.87
N TYR A 87 14.45 -22.03 -4.61
CA TYR A 87 14.48 -22.00 -6.07
C TYR A 87 15.63 -21.15 -6.62
N ILE A 88 15.93 -20.03 -5.96
CA ILE A 88 16.94 -19.10 -6.42
C ILE A 88 18.36 -19.56 -6.06
N TYR A 89 18.52 -20.21 -4.92
CA TYR A 89 19.82 -20.63 -4.38
C TYR A 89 20.16 -22.10 -4.61
N CYS A 90 19.26 -22.91 -5.20
CA CYS A 90 19.45 -24.36 -5.39
C CYS A 90 20.76 -24.72 -6.13
N ASP A 91 21.23 -23.84 -7.01
CA ASP A 91 22.43 -24.06 -7.83
C ASP A 91 23.70 -23.41 -7.24
N GLU A 92 23.61 -22.75 -6.07
CA GLU A 92 24.70 -21.92 -5.55
C GLU A 92 25.65 -22.73 -4.66
N LEU A 93 26.96 -22.70 -4.98
CA LEU A 93 28.00 -23.41 -4.24
C LEU A 93 28.53 -22.65 -3.00
N PHE A 94 27.88 -21.54 -2.62
CA PHE A 94 28.20 -20.71 -1.44
C PHE A 94 29.70 -20.42 -1.21
N THR A 95 30.46 -20.23 -2.29
CA THR A 95 31.90 -19.95 -2.22
C THR A 95 32.20 -18.48 -1.92
N ASP A 96 31.20 -17.60 -1.98
CA ASP A 96 31.32 -16.16 -1.78
C ASP A 96 31.12 -15.74 -0.31
N LYS A 97 31.80 -14.65 0.08
CA LYS A 97 31.77 -14.06 1.43
C LYS A 97 30.46 -13.30 1.72
N THR A 98 29.32 -13.99 1.83
CA THR A 98 28.03 -13.35 2.19
C THR A 98 27.62 -13.67 3.62
N ILE A 99 27.28 -12.60 4.36
CA ILE A 99 27.12 -12.63 5.83
C ILE A 99 25.65 -12.79 6.24
N SER A 100 24.71 -12.45 5.35
CA SER A 100 23.27 -12.49 5.61
C SER A 100 22.49 -12.71 4.31
N PHE A 101 21.28 -13.28 4.43
CA PHE A 101 20.33 -13.49 3.35
C PHE A 101 19.97 -12.20 2.57
N ILE A 102 20.10 -11.03 3.22
CA ILE A 102 19.91 -9.71 2.60
C ILE A 102 21.00 -9.41 1.55
N PHE A 103 22.16 -10.08 1.64
CA PHE A 103 23.29 -9.88 0.75
C PHE A 103 23.46 -11.09 -0.17
N PHE A 104 23.00 -10.93 -1.40
CA PHE A 104 23.06 -11.97 -2.43
C PHE A 104 24.52 -12.25 -2.84
N PRO A 105 24.94 -13.53 -2.87
CA PRO A 105 26.23 -13.91 -3.46
C PRO A 105 26.26 -13.54 -4.93
N LYS A 106 27.46 -13.40 -5.51
CA LYS A 106 27.61 -12.77 -6.83
C LYS A 106 26.93 -13.57 -7.95
N ALA A 107 26.87 -14.90 -7.83
CA ALA A 107 26.23 -15.74 -8.84
C ALA A 107 24.69 -15.74 -8.74
N VAL A 108 24.12 -15.66 -7.54
CA VAL A 108 22.66 -15.50 -7.33
C VAL A 108 22.15 -14.07 -7.52
N ALA A 109 23.00 -13.07 -7.29
CA ALA A 109 22.67 -11.66 -7.34
C ALA A 109 21.87 -11.22 -8.60
N PRO A 110 22.25 -11.61 -9.83
CA PRO A 110 21.50 -11.30 -11.05
C PRO A 110 20.09 -11.91 -11.07
N LYS A 111 19.94 -13.20 -10.67
CA LYS A 111 18.65 -13.90 -10.63
C LYS A 111 17.67 -13.17 -9.71
N MET A 112 18.11 -12.78 -8.50
CA MET A 112 17.28 -12.00 -7.55
C MET A 112 16.87 -10.63 -8.09
N PHE A 113 17.75 -9.95 -8.82
CA PHE A 113 17.42 -8.64 -9.37
C PHE A 113 16.45 -8.74 -10.56
N ILE A 114 16.58 -9.76 -11.39
CA ILE A 114 15.59 -10.06 -12.44
C ILE A 114 14.22 -10.31 -11.80
N TYR A 115 14.14 -11.07 -10.70
CA TYR A 115 12.90 -11.27 -9.95
C TYR A 115 12.26 -9.95 -9.50
N PHE A 116 13.03 -9.04 -8.88
CA PHE A 116 12.52 -7.72 -8.50
C PHE A 116 12.07 -6.89 -9.70
N CYS A 117 12.79 -6.93 -10.82
CA CYS A 117 12.40 -6.25 -12.06
C CYS A 117 11.09 -6.80 -12.62
N VAL A 118 10.90 -8.12 -12.66
CA VAL A 118 9.64 -8.76 -13.10
C VAL A 118 8.48 -8.31 -12.21
N MET A 119 8.67 -8.32 -10.88
CA MET A 119 7.66 -7.82 -9.94
C MET A 119 7.36 -6.33 -10.16
N GLY A 120 8.37 -5.53 -10.52
CA GLY A 120 8.23 -4.13 -10.90
C GLY A 120 7.38 -3.93 -12.15
N ILE A 121 7.60 -4.75 -13.18
CA ILE A 121 6.81 -4.72 -14.43
C ILE A 121 5.37 -5.14 -14.16
N LEU A 122 5.13 -6.18 -13.37
CA LEU A 122 3.77 -6.60 -12.99
C LEU A 122 3.03 -5.48 -12.23
N ASN A 123 3.72 -4.80 -11.31
CA ASN A 123 3.17 -3.64 -10.60
C ASN A 123 2.86 -2.47 -11.54
N LEU A 124 3.71 -2.23 -12.55
CA LEU A 124 3.45 -1.23 -13.59
C LEU A 124 2.19 -1.56 -14.40
N ILE A 125 2.04 -2.81 -14.85
CA ILE A 125 0.86 -3.27 -15.59
C ILE A 125 -0.41 -3.08 -14.74
N ASN A 126 -0.36 -3.47 -13.46
CA ASN A 126 -1.49 -3.31 -12.54
C ASN A 126 -1.86 -1.83 -12.34
N PHE A 127 -0.86 -0.95 -12.21
CA PHE A 127 -1.07 0.49 -12.14
C PHE A 127 -1.72 1.05 -13.42
N LEU A 128 -1.23 0.66 -14.60
CA LEU A 128 -1.80 1.08 -15.89
C LEU A 128 -3.26 0.63 -16.04
N PHE A 129 -3.55 -0.63 -15.71
CA PHE A 129 -4.92 -1.16 -15.76
C PHE A 129 -5.85 -0.43 -14.78
N SER A 130 -5.38 -0.17 -13.57
CA SER A 130 -6.11 0.59 -12.55
C SER A 130 -6.44 2.00 -13.04
N MET A 131 -5.46 2.69 -13.64
CA MET A 131 -5.66 4.02 -14.23
C MET A 131 -6.66 4.00 -15.39
N TYR A 132 -6.60 2.97 -16.25
CA TYR A 132 -7.58 2.76 -17.31
C TYR A 132 -8.99 2.58 -16.75
N GLN A 133 -9.16 1.72 -15.73
CA GLN A 133 -10.44 1.48 -15.08
C GLN A 133 -11.01 2.76 -14.45
N HIS A 134 -10.15 3.58 -13.83
CA HIS A 134 -10.57 4.89 -13.29
C HIS A 134 -11.13 5.81 -14.36
N ARG A 135 -10.44 5.92 -15.51
CA ARG A 135 -10.88 6.75 -16.64
C ARG A 135 -12.23 6.28 -17.18
N LYS A 136 -12.38 4.97 -17.42
CA LYS A 136 -13.65 4.38 -17.89
C LYS A 136 -14.78 4.59 -16.90
N ASN A 137 -14.55 4.37 -15.61
CA ASN A 137 -15.58 4.57 -14.58
C ASN A 137 -16.00 6.05 -14.48
N ASN A 138 -15.07 6.99 -14.65
CA ASN A 138 -15.41 8.41 -14.69
C ASN A 138 -16.27 8.77 -15.93
N GLN A 139 -15.97 8.18 -17.09
CA GLN A 139 -16.78 8.38 -18.30
C GLN A 139 -18.20 7.85 -18.13
N ILE A 140 -18.35 6.61 -17.64
CA ILE A 140 -19.67 5.98 -17.45
C ILE A 140 -20.48 6.75 -16.40
N ARG A 141 -19.82 7.27 -15.35
CA ARG A 141 -20.48 8.07 -14.30
C ARG A 141 -21.18 9.30 -14.87
N ASN A 142 -20.59 9.91 -15.89
CA ASN A 142 -21.12 11.13 -16.47
C ASN A 142 -22.20 10.85 -17.55
N SER A 143 -22.36 9.61 -18.02
CA SER A 143 -23.27 9.29 -19.13
C SER A 143 -24.61 8.67 -18.72
N LYS A 144 -24.73 8.04 -17.54
CA LYS A 144 -25.97 7.37 -17.10
C LYS A 144 -26.87 8.26 -16.24
N ASN A 145 -28.15 8.36 -16.62
CA ASN A 145 -29.14 9.24 -15.98
C ASN A 145 -30.09 8.55 -14.98
N TYR A 146 -30.13 7.21 -14.91
CA TYR A 146 -31.05 6.50 -13.99
C TYR A 146 -30.58 6.57 -12.53
N LEU A 147 -31.51 6.85 -11.60
CA LEU A 147 -31.22 7.08 -10.19
C LEU A 147 -30.54 5.87 -9.51
N SER A 148 -31.03 4.66 -9.74
CA SER A 148 -30.44 3.43 -9.18
C SER A 148 -29.02 3.19 -9.71
N SER A 149 -28.83 3.35 -11.02
CA SER A 149 -27.53 3.21 -11.67
C SER A 149 -26.53 4.25 -11.18
N LYS A 150 -26.98 5.47 -10.85
CA LYS A 150 -26.14 6.55 -10.32
C LYS A 150 -25.59 6.21 -8.94
N TYR A 151 -26.39 5.64 -8.05
CA TYR A 151 -25.91 5.23 -6.72
C TYR A 151 -24.88 4.10 -6.80
N GLN A 152 -25.18 3.05 -7.57
CA GLN A 152 -24.24 1.93 -7.77
C GLN A 152 -22.93 2.39 -8.41
N LEU A 153 -23.00 3.29 -9.39
CA LEU A 153 -21.84 3.79 -10.09
C LEU A 153 -20.98 4.75 -9.27
N GLU A 154 -21.60 5.53 -8.37
CA GLU A 154 -20.87 6.35 -7.40
C GLU A 154 -20.08 5.47 -6.41
N GLU A 155 -20.66 4.35 -5.97
CA GLU A 155 -19.98 3.37 -5.12
C GLU A 155 -18.77 2.73 -5.84
N VAL A 156 -18.97 2.30 -7.09
CA VAL A 156 -17.90 1.74 -7.93
C VAL A 156 -16.81 2.79 -8.19
N TYR A 157 -17.19 4.04 -8.47
CA TYR A 157 -16.24 5.11 -8.72
C TYR A 157 -15.38 5.42 -7.49
N GLU A 158 -16.00 5.58 -6.32
CA GLU A 158 -15.30 5.88 -5.07
C GLU A 158 -14.36 4.73 -4.65
N SER A 159 -14.80 3.49 -4.82
CA SER A 159 -13.96 2.32 -4.53
C SER A 159 -12.82 2.12 -5.53
N THR A 160 -13.05 2.38 -6.82
CA THR A 160 -11.99 2.38 -7.85
C THR A 160 -10.95 3.46 -7.56
N LYS A 161 -11.40 4.66 -7.22
CA LYS A 161 -10.53 5.79 -6.88
C LYS A 161 -9.66 5.48 -5.65
N PHE A 162 -10.22 4.83 -4.64
CA PHE A 162 -9.46 4.34 -3.50
C PHE A 162 -8.40 3.33 -3.94
N SER A 163 -8.78 2.30 -4.70
CA SER A 163 -7.88 1.26 -5.22
C SER A 163 -6.70 1.85 -5.98
N VAL A 164 -7.00 2.71 -6.96
CA VAL A 164 -6.00 3.35 -7.82
C VAL A 164 -5.02 4.17 -7.00
N SER A 165 -5.50 4.90 -5.99
CA SER A 165 -4.61 5.72 -5.16
C SER A 165 -3.64 4.86 -4.33
N VAL A 166 -4.11 3.72 -3.80
CA VAL A 166 -3.27 2.76 -3.06
C VAL A 166 -2.24 2.12 -3.99
N ILE A 167 -2.68 1.60 -5.14
CA ILE A 167 -1.82 0.96 -6.15
C ILE A 167 -0.77 1.94 -6.68
N SER A 168 -1.16 3.20 -6.93
CA SER A 168 -0.24 4.25 -7.38
C SER A 168 0.88 4.48 -6.38
N CYS A 169 0.55 4.57 -5.09
CA CYS A 169 1.55 4.78 -4.06
C CYS A 169 2.52 3.60 -3.97
N HIS A 170 1.98 2.38 -3.96
CA HIS A 170 2.80 1.18 -3.85
C HIS A 170 3.72 1.01 -5.07
N PHE A 171 3.23 1.32 -6.28
CA PHE A 171 4.05 1.35 -7.49
C PHE A 171 5.19 2.37 -7.38
N LEU A 172 4.88 3.62 -7.02
CA LEU A 172 5.90 4.68 -6.93
C LEU A 172 7.00 4.35 -5.91
N LEU A 173 6.63 3.87 -4.73
CA LEU A 173 7.58 3.53 -3.67
C LEU A 173 8.42 2.31 -4.05
N PHE A 174 7.80 1.28 -4.63
CA PHE A 174 8.50 0.08 -5.06
C PHE A 174 9.45 0.36 -6.25
N SER A 175 9.04 1.20 -7.19
CA SER A 175 9.91 1.65 -8.29
C SER A 175 11.10 2.46 -7.77
N LEU A 176 10.90 3.35 -6.78
CA LEU A 176 12.00 4.08 -6.15
C LEU A 176 13.01 3.13 -5.48
N TYR A 177 12.52 2.09 -4.81
CA TYR A 177 13.35 1.05 -4.21
C TYR A 177 14.19 0.31 -5.27
N ILE A 178 13.58 -0.19 -6.35
CA ILE A 178 14.30 -0.92 -7.42
C ILE A 178 15.37 -0.03 -8.06
N VAL A 179 15.02 1.22 -8.38
CA VAL A 179 15.95 2.17 -9.00
C VAL A 179 17.11 2.47 -8.05
N GLY A 180 16.83 2.74 -6.76
CA GLY A 180 17.86 3.00 -5.75
C GLY A 180 18.84 1.84 -5.58
N ILE A 181 18.33 0.61 -5.44
CA ILE A 181 19.17 -0.59 -5.36
C ILE A 181 19.93 -0.83 -6.68
N GLY A 182 19.31 -0.58 -7.83
CA GLY A 182 19.95 -0.66 -9.14
C GLY A 182 21.17 0.28 -9.23
N ILE A 183 21.00 1.54 -8.83
CA ILE A 183 22.09 2.52 -8.80
C ILE A 183 23.22 2.06 -7.87
N LEU A 184 22.89 1.68 -6.63
CA LEU A 184 23.88 1.19 -5.66
C LEU A 184 24.57 -0.11 -6.10
N ARG A 185 23.92 -0.93 -6.93
CA ARG A 185 24.53 -2.14 -7.46
C ARG A 185 25.54 -1.84 -8.56
N TYR A 186 25.13 -1.10 -9.60
CA TYR A 186 25.96 -0.91 -10.80
C TYR A 186 26.95 0.25 -10.67
N PHE A 187 26.57 1.32 -9.97
CA PHE A 187 27.38 2.53 -9.82
C PHE A 187 27.90 2.74 -8.40
N GLY A 188 27.40 1.97 -7.42
CA GLY A 188 27.71 2.18 -6.01
C GLY A 188 29.20 2.09 -5.67
N SER A 189 29.99 1.24 -6.33
CA SER A 189 31.44 1.16 -6.10
C SER A 189 32.20 2.40 -6.57
N LYS A 190 31.62 3.19 -7.48
CA LYS A 190 32.17 4.49 -7.89
C LYS A 190 31.79 5.61 -6.91
N ILE A 191 30.67 5.45 -6.20
CA ILE A 191 30.12 6.46 -5.27
C ILE A 191 30.69 6.26 -3.86
N ILE A 192 30.76 5.00 -3.41
CA ILE A 192 31.27 4.58 -2.10
C ILE A 192 32.44 3.63 -2.37
N PRO A 193 33.70 4.09 -2.20
CA PRO A 193 34.88 3.29 -2.47
C PRO A 193 35.03 2.12 -1.50
N ASP A 194 34.61 2.30 -0.24
CA ASP A 194 34.69 1.23 0.75
C ASP A 194 33.57 0.20 0.54
N SER A 195 33.98 -1.06 0.49
CA SER A 195 33.09 -2.20 0.23
C SER A 195 32.13 -2.46 1.41
N ILE A 196 32.54 -2.17 2.64
CA ILE A 196 31.75 -2.42 3.84
C ILE A 196 30.69 -1.34 3.98
N ASP A 197 31.05 -0.07 3.79
CA ASP A 197 30.09 1.03 3.76
C ASP A 197 29.09 0.92 2.61
N LEU A 198 29.53 0.47 1.42
CA LEU A 198 28.61 0.21 0.30
C LEU A 198 27.60 -0.90 0.63
N MET A 199 28.06 -1.94 1.32
CA MET A 199 27.22 -3.05 1.78
C MET A 199 26.25 -2.58 2.87
N ALA A 200 26.71 -1.78 3.83
CA ALA A 200 25.87 -1.15 4.84
C ALA A 200 24.79 -0.27 4.19
N CYS A 201 25.13 0.53 3.18
CA CYS A 201 24.21 1.39 2.45
C CYS A 201 23.13 0.58 1.70
N ARG A 202 23.52 -0.52 1.04
CA ARG A 202 22.58 -1.46 0.41
C ARG A 202 21.64 -2.09 1.43
N GLY A 203 22.18 -2.50 2.59
CA GLY A 203 21.40 -3.00 3.72
C GLY A 203 20.44 -1.95 4.28
N ALA A 204 20.85 -0.68 4.34
CA ALA A 204 19.97 0.40 4.78
C ALA A 204 18.83 0.68 3.78
N PHE A 205 19.05 0.48 2.47
CA PHE A 205 18.00 0.62 1.46
C PHE A 205 16.89 -0.44 1.58
N THR A 206 17.17 -1.61 2.16
CA THR A 206 16.10 -2.62 2.36
C THR A 206 15.05 -2.18 3.38
N THR A 207 15.37 -1.22 4.26
CA THR A 207 14.40 -0.60 5.18
C THR A 207 13.25 0.11 4.46
N MET A 208 13.43 0.47 3.18
CA MET A 208 12.38 1.04 2.34
C MET A 208 11.18 0.10 2.18
N ILE A 209 11.38 -1.22 2.31
CA ILE A 209 10.29 -2.21 2.23
C ILE A 209 9.30 -2.00 3.39
N SER A 210 9.81 -1.91 4.62
CA SER A 210 8.99 -1.63 5.81
C SER A 210 8.36 -0.24 5.76
N PHE A 211 9.09 0.74 5.21
CA PHE A 211 8.55 2.08 5.00
C PHE A 211 7.38 2.08 4.01
N ASN A 212 7.45 1.30 2.94
CA ASN A 212 6.35 1.14 1.99
C ASN A 212 5.08 0.61 2.69
N ASN A 213 5.21 -0.41 3.53
CA ASN A 213 4.08 -0.96 4.30
C ASN A 213 3.43 0.10 5.20
N LEU A 214 4.23 0.91 5.88
CA LEU A 214 3.74 2.02 6.71
C LEU A 214 2.98 3.06 5.87
N VAL A 215 3.58 3.52 4.76
CA VAL A 215 2.99 4.56 3.92
C VAL A 215 1.67 4.09 3.31
N VAL A 216 1.61 2.85 2.82
CA VAL A 216 0.39 2.24 2.26
C VAL A 216 -0.72 2.18 3.32
N GLY A 217 -0.41 1.76 4.55
CA GLY A 217 -1.37 1.77 5.66
C GLY A 217 -1.88 3.17 5.99
N VAL A 218 -0.98 4.15 6.13
CA VAL A 218 -1.34 5.55 6.45
C VAL A 218 -2.21 6.17 5.35
N ILE A 219 -1.84 5.96 4.08
CA ILE A 219 -2.59 6.47 2.93
C ILE A 219 -3.98 5.84 2.87
N ALA A 220 -4.11 4.53 3.11
CA ALA A 220 -5.41 3.87 3.15
C ALA A 220 -6.34 4.49 4.21
N VAL A 221 -5.81 4.77 5.41
CA VAL A 221 -6.56 5.46 6.48
C VAL A 221 -6.93 6.89 6.08
N CYS A 222 -5.98 7.65 5.53
CA CYS A 222 -6.18 9.04 5.12
C CYS A 222 -7.24 9.17 4.01
N LEU A 223 -7.12 8.34 2.96
CA LEU A 223 -8.08 8.32 1.85
C LEU A 223 -9.47 7.97 2.34
N ASN A 224 -9.62 6.95 3.19
CA ASN A 224 -10.93 6.59 3.72
C ASN A 224 -11.54 7.70 4.60
N ARG A 225 -10.74 8.41 5.40
CA ARG A 225 -11.21 9.60 6.14
C ARG A 225 -11.71 10.68 5.18
N LYS A 226 -10.93 10.99 4.14
CA LYS A 226 -11.27 11.98 3.11
C LYS A 226 -12.56 11.62 2.36
N MET A 227 -12.75 10.35 2.02
CA MET A 227 -13.97 9.85 1.37
C MET A 227 -15.19 9.99 2.29
N LYS A 228 -15.08 9.59 3.58
CA LYS A 228 -16.17 9.75 4.55
C LYS A 228 -16.54 11.21 4.80
N GLN A 229 -15.54 12.10 4.87
CA GLN A 229 -15.78 13.53 5.04
C GLN A 229 -16.51 14.12 3.83
N ARG A 230 -16.10 13.76 2.60
CA ARG A 230 -16.80 14.17 1.37
C ARG A 230 -18.25 13.69 1.35
N LYS A 231 -18.50 12.44 1.71
CA LYS A 231 -19.86 11.88 1.79
C LYS A 231 -20.71 12.61 2.82
N ARG A 232 -20.18 12.87 4.02
CA ARG A 232 -20.88 13.63 5.07
C ARG A 232 -21.20 15.06 4.62
N ASN A 233 -20.25 15.74 3.98
CA ASN A 233 -20.44 17.10 3.48
C ASN A 233 -21.48 17.17 2.35
N SER A 234 -21.49 16.17 1.45
CA SER A 234 -22.50 16.05 0.40
C SER A 234 -23.90 15.88 0.99
N ILE A 235 -24.08 14.94 1.93
CA ILE A 235 -25.36 14.72 2.63
C ILE A 235 -25.81 15.99 3.36
N LYS A 236 -24.92 16.64 4.13
CA LYS A 236 -25.23 17.88 4.84
C LYS A 236 -25.67 18.99 3.87
N ARG A 237 -25.02 19.12 2.71
CA ARG A 237 -25.39 20.10 1.68
C ARG A 237 -26.75 19.78 1.06
N THR A 238 -27.02 18.52 0.73
CA THR A 238 -28.31 18.09 0.16
C THR A 238 -29.46 18.28 1.15
N VAL A 239 -29.27 17.93 2.43
CA VAL A 239 -30.26 18.16 3.48
C VAL A 239 -30.53 19.66 3.62
N ARG A 240 -29.48 20.49 3.66
CA ARG A 240 -29.63 21.95 3.72
C ARG A 240 -30.43 22.51 2.52
N ILE A 241 -30.20 22.03 1.31
CA ILE A 241 -30.97 22.44 0.11
C ILE A 241 -32.43 21.95 0.17
N LYS A 242 -32.72 20.82 0.82
CA LYS A 242 -34.10 20.34 1.02
C LYS A 242 -34.83 21.09 2.14
N THR A 243 -34.12 21.64 3.11
CA THR A 243 -34.69 22.40 4.22
C THR A 243 -34.68 23.92 3.97
N THR A 244 -33.90 24.42 3.01
CA THR A 244 -33.75 25.85 2.70
C THR A 244 -33.62 26.06 1.19
N GLY A 245 -34.14 27.18 0.65
CA GLY A 245 -34.18 27.46 -0.78
C GLY A 245 -35.54 27.13 -1.42
N ASN A 246 -35.65 27.23 -2.74
CA ASN A 246 -36.95 27.14 -3.44
C ASN A 246 -37.68 25.81 -3.20
N VAL A 247 -36.92 24.70 -3.18
CA VAL A 247 -37.45 23.36 -2.85
C VAL A 247 -37.88 23.27 -1.39
N GLY A 248 -37.14 23.91 -0.47
CA GLY A 248 -37.52 23.98 0.94
C GLY A 248 -38.79 24.80 1.15
N ALA A 249 -38.92 25.94 0.48
CA ALA A 249 -40.11 26.80 0.53
C ALA A 249 -41.36 26.04 0.07
N GLN A 250 -41.30 25.36 -1.08
CA GLN A 250 -42.38 24.48 -1.55
C GLN A 250 -42.70 23.35 -0.56
N ASN A 251 -41.69 22.78 0.10
CA ASN A 251 -41.91 21.70 1.06
C ASN A 251 -42.60 22.18 2.34
N TYR A 252 -42.29 23.39 2.81
CA TYR A 252 -43.00 24.04 3.91
C TYR A 252 -44.43 24.42 3.51
N GLU A 253 -44.61 25.00 2.33
CA GLU A 253 -45.93 25.39 1.80
C GLU A 253 -46.85 24.17 1.66
N ASN A 254 -46.34 23.05 1.11
CA ASN A 254 -47.07 21.79 1.03
C ASN A 254 -47.43 21.23 2.41
N GLN A 255 -46.57 21.38 3.43
CA GLN A 255 -46.90 20.94 4.79
C GLN A 255 -47.98 21.81 5.44
N ILE A 256 -47.89 23.14 5.31
CA ILE A 256 -48.91 24.07 5.80
C ILE A 256 -50.26 23.75 5.17
N PHE A 257 -50.29 23.56 3.85
CA PHE A 257 -51.51 23.21 3.12
C PHE A 257 -52.11 21.87 3.59
N ARG A 258 -51.25 20.89 3.89
CA ARG A 258 -51.69 19.59 4.43
C ARG A 258 -52.30 19.70 5.83
N ILE A 259 -51.69 20.50 6.70
CA ILE A 259 -52.19 20.77 8.05
C ILE A 259 -53.57 21.45 7.94
N TRP A 260 -53.68 22.49 7.11
CA TRP A 260 -54.93 23.20 6.87
C TRP A 260 -56.07 22.30 6.37
N ASN A 261 -55.80 21.45 5.39
CA ASN A 261 -56.78 20.49 4.88
C ASN A 261 -57.15 19.40 5.91
N SER A 262 -56.22 19.05 6.81
CA SER A 262 -56.53 18.10 7.88
C SER A 262 -57.41 18.71 8.97
N THR A 263 -57.23 19.99 9.30
CA THR A 263 -58.08 20.71 10.25
C THR A 263 -59.46 21.02 9.68
N LEU A 264 -59.56 21.32 8.38
CA LEU A 264 -60.84 21.54 7.68
C LEU A 264 -61.68 20.26 7.53
N LYS A 265 -61.08 19.07 7.62
CA LYS A 265 -61.81 17.78 7.60
C LYS A 265 -62.29 17.30 8.97
N MET A 266 -61.91 17.96 10.06
CA MET A 266 -62.35 17.62 11.42
C MET A 266 -63.54 18.46 11.92
N HIS A 267 -64.02 19.41 11.12
CA HIS A 267 -65.27 20.14 11.29
C HIS A 267 -66.27 19.71 10.22
#